data_AF-A0AAP4NIS6-F1
#
_entry.id   AF-A0AAP4NIS6-F1
#
_cell.length_a   1.000
_cell.length_b   1.000
_cell.length_c   1.000
_cell.angle_alpha   90.00
_cell.angle_beta   90.00
_cell.angle_gamma   90.00
#
_symmetry.space_group_name_H-M   'P 1'
#
loop_
_entity.id
_entity.type
_entity.pdbx_description
1 polymer ?
#
loop_
_entity_poly.entity_id
_entity_poly.type
_entity_poly.pdbx_seq_one_letter_code
_entity_poly.pdbx_strand_id
1 'polypeptide(L)'
;MTLAAGVLTSGLVTCAQPSASPQETTVPSPPSQASIEAEQNKAAAASDIAADAAAKVTPRLVEVDEYPELQPGPALTAPALTSAIVQLAQALRSQVDTDPGAVERAMGLKLPPDAKGRRYGARGALEKAGYAVAVWKPYAKHPGHLIEVSVSPPSSCELTMDAVQAPLLSAGFRMTKPGFGDDHRIMFDKQAGQSLGVYVAVKTDNRNDPHCVSRVTFELEQIDG
;
A
#
# COMPACT_ATOMS: atom_id res chain seq x y z
N MET A 1 27.68 -64.18 -30.08
CA MET A 1 26.50 -64.98 -30.50
C MET A 1 25.35 -64.03 -30.81
N THR A 2 24.37 -64.50 -31.58
CA THR A 2 23.63 -63.69 -32.56
C THR A 2 22.14 -63.58 -32.24
N LEU A 3 21.52 -62.44 -32.60
CA LEU A 3 20.08 -62.28 -32.90
C LEU A 3 19.09 -62.60 -31.74
N ALA A 4 17.78 -62.41 -31.85
CA ALA A 4 16.98 -61.26 -32.32
C ALA A 4 15.50 -61.50 -31.93
N ALA A 5 14.68 -60.46 -32.09
CA ALA A 5 13.21 -60.40 -32.14
C ALA A 5 12.36 -61.70 -32.11
N GLY A 6 11.27 -61.65 -31.32
CA GLY A 6 10.08 -62.48 -31.49
C GLY A 6 8.81 -61.61 -31.51
N VAL A 7 8.04 -61.68 -32.60
CA VAL A 7 6.75 -60.98 -32.81
C VAL A 7 5.81 -61.96 -33.53
N LEU A 8 4.49 -61.68 -33.51
CA LEU A 8 3.39 -62.32 -34.27
C LEU A 8 2.82 -63.63 -33.63
N THR A 9 1.51 -63.96 -33.65
CA THR A 9 0.28 -63.23 -34.05
C THR A 9 -1.00 -63.92 -33.53
N SER A 10 -2.03 -63.11 -33.24
CA SER A 10 -3.48 -63.28 -33.54
C SER A 10 -4.27 -64.59 -33.28
N GLY A 11 -5.42 -64.47 -32.59
CA GLY A 11 -6.53 -65.42 -32.58
C GLY A 11 -7.85 -64.83 -32.05
N LEU A 12 -8.97 -65.04 -32.76
CA LEU A 12 -10.28 -64.34 -32.62
C LEU A 12 -11.43 -65.35 -32.86
N VAL A 13 -12.68 -65.21 -32.38
CA VAL A 13 -13.35 -64.30 -31.41
C VAL A 13 -14.66 -64.96 -30.93
N THR A 14 -15.16 -64.67 -29.71
CA THR A 14 -16.63 -64.64 -29.44
C THR A 14 -16.99 -63.99 -28.08
N CYS A 15 -18.13 -63.30 -28.05
CA CYS A 15 -18.75 -62.65 -26.89
C CYS A 15 -19.63 -63.66 -26.09
N ALA A 16 -20.29 -63.38 -24.96
CA ALA A 16 -20.55 -62.13 -24.21
C ALA A 16 -20.94 -62.44 -22.75
N GLN A 17 -20.82 -61.48 -21.82
CA GLN A 17 -21.90 -61.06 -20.91
C GLN A 17 -21.52 -59.75 -20.16
N PRO A 18 -22.43 -58.77 -20.02
CA PRO A 18 -22.13 -57.50 -19.36
C PRO A 18 -22.34 -57.58 -17.84
N SER A 19 -21.61 -56.76 -17.08
CA SER A 19 -21.86 -56.56 -15.64
C SER A 19 -21.37 -55.18 -15.18
N ALA A 20 -22.18 -54.54 -14.33
CA ALA A 20 -22.02 -53.23 -13.70
C ALA A 20 -22.03 -51.98 -14.61
N SER A 21 -23.03 -51.14 -14.39
CA SER A 21 -23.21 -49.80 -14.96
C SER A 21 -22.12 -48.81 -14.50
N PRO A 22 -21.94 -47.66 -15.17
CA PRO A 22 -21.09 -46.58 -14.67
C PRO A 22 -21.52 -46.12 -13.28
N GLN A 23 -20.57 -45.96 -12.36
CA GLN A 23 -20.84 -45.25 -11.11
C GLN A 23 -21.04 -43.77 -11.41
N GLU A 24 -22.29 -43.32 -11.34
CA GLU A 24 -22.62 -41.91 -11.30
C GLU A 24 -21.93 -41.28 -10.08
N THR A 25 -20.88 -40.50 -10.33
CA THR A 25 -20.26 -39.69 -9.28
C THR A 25 -21.19 -38.51 -9.07
N THR A 26 -22.06 -38.59 -8.05
CA THR A 26 -23.06 -37.56 -7.77
C THR A 26 -22.38 -36.22 -7.49
N VAL A 27 -22.34 -35.35 -8.49
CA VAL A 27 -21.95 -33.95 -8.31
C VAL A 27 -22.99 -33.32 -7.39
N PRO A 28 -22.61 -32.68 -6.27
CA PRO A 28 -23.57 -32.01 -5.41
C PRO A 28 -24.38 -30.99 -6.23
N SER A 29 -25.71 -31.09 -6.16
CA SER A 29 -26.59 -30.13 -6.82
C SER A 29 -26.19 -28.70 -6.42
N PRO A 30 -26.17 -27.73 -7.36
CA PRO A 30 -25.86 -26.36 -7.02
C PRO A 30 -26.81 -25.85 -5.92
N PRO A 31 -26.34 -25.01 -4.99
CA PRO A 31 -27.16 -24.52 -3.90
C PRO A 31 -28.40 -23.82 -4.45
N SER A 32 -29.56 -24.08 -3.84
CA SER A 32 -30.80 -23.42 -4.23
C SER A 32 -30.67 -21.91 -4.06
N GLN A 33 -31.41 -21.13 -4.85
CA GLN A 33 -31.42 -19.67 -4.72
C GLN A 33 -31.74 -19.23 -3.28
N ALA A 34 -32.71 -19.89 -2.62
CA ALA A 34 -33.03 -19.64 -1.22
C ALA A 34 -31.86 -19.95 -0.25
N SER A 35 -31.02 -20.93 -0.56
CA SER A 35 -29.79 -21.22 0.21
C SER A 35 -28.73 -20.13 0.02
N ILE A 36 -28.60 -19.58 -1.19
CA ILE A 36 -27.69 -18.47 -1.48
C ILE A 36 -28.17 -17.20 -0.75
N GLU A 37 -29.45 -16.87 -0.86
CA GLU A 37 -30.08 -15.73 -0.17
C GLU A 37 -29.98 -15.86 1.35
N ALA A 38 -30.14 -17.07 1.92
CA ALA A 38 -29.98 -17.30 3.35
C ALA A 38 -28.55 -17.03 3.85
N GLU A 39 -27.52 -17.50 3.15
CA GLU A 39 -26.13 -17.24 3.52
C GLU A 39 -25.72 -15.77 3.26
N GLN A 40 -26.27 -15.12 2.22
CA GLN A 40 -26.09 -13.68 2.01
C GLN A 40 -26.71 -12.84 3.14
N ASN A 41 -27.94 -13.15 3.55
CA ASN A 41 -28.61 -12.46 4.66
C ASN A 41 -27.88 -12.67 5.99
N LYS A 42 -27.31 -13.86 6.22
CA LYS A 42 -26.47 -14.17 7.38
C LYS A 42 -25.14 -13.42 7.37
N ALA A 43 -24.51 -13.27 6.21
CA ALA A 43 -23.31 -12.45 6.05
C ALA A 43 -23.61 -10.95 6.25
N ALA A 44 -24.74 -10.45 5.73
CA ALA A 44 -25.19 -9.08 5.96
C ALA A 44 -25.44 -8.82 7.45
N ALA A 45 -26.18 -9.69 8.14
CA ALA A 45 -26.42 -9.57 9.59
C ALA A 45 -25.12 -9.61 10.41
N ALA A 46 -24.13 -10.43 10.02
CA ALA A 46 -22.83 -10.45 10.66
C ALA A 46 -22.04 -9.14 10.42
N SER A 47 -22.13 -8.58 9.22
CA SER A 47 -21.56 -7.27 8.88
C SER A 47 -22.22 -6.14 9.66
N ASP A 48 -23.55 -6.15 9.80
CA ASP A 48 -24.30 -5.17 10.59
C ASP A 48 -23.90 -5.26 12.06
N ILE A 49 -23.81 -6.46 12.65
CA ILE A 49 -23.33 -6.65 14.03
C ILE A 49 -21.90 -6.12 14.21
N ALA A 50 -21.01 -6.34 13.23
CA ALA A 50 -19.65 -5.83 13.26
C ALA A 50 -19.61 -4.29 13.13
N ALA A 51 -20.44 -3.69 12.28
CA ALA A 51 -20.59 -2.24 12.13
C ALA A 51 -21.17 -1.60 13.40
N ASP A 52 -22.17 -2.22 14.02
CA ASP A 52 -22.78 -1.79 15.28
C ASP A 52 -21.79 -1.90 16.45
N ALA A 53 -20.96 -2.94 16.47
CA ALA A 53 -19.86 -3.09 17.43
C ALA A 53 -18.78 -2.01 17.22
N ALA A 54 -18.40 -1.74 15.96
CA ALA A 54 -17.45 -0.68 15.62
C ALA A 54 -18.00 0.72 15.96
N ALA A 55 -19.30 0.97 15.77
CA ALA A 55 -19.95 2.22 16.14
C ALA A 55 -20.06 2.41 17.67
N LYS A 56 -20.19 1.31 18.43
CA LYS A 56 -20.20 1.31 19.90
C LYS A 56 -18.79 1.43 20.50
N VAL A 57 -17.74 1.06 19.76
CA VAL A 57 -16.38 1.52 20.06
C VAL A 57 -16.36 3.02 19.77
N THR A 58 -16.58 3.83 20.80
CA THR A 58 -16.14 5.22 20.76
C THR A 58 -14.66 5.16 20.40
N PRO A 59 -14.21 5.73 19.27
CA PRO A 59 -12.79 5.79 19.01
C PRO A 59 -12.18 6.48 20.21
N ARG A 60 -11.07 5.94 20.73
CA ARG A 60 -10.15 6.80 21.47
C ARG A 60 -9.67 7.81 20.44
N LEU A 61 -10.38 8.93 20.39
CA LEU A 61 -9.90 10.18 19.85
C LEU A 61 -8.61 10.43 20.62
N VAL A 62 -7.49 10.04 20.01
CA VAL A 62 -6.23 10.77 20.17
C VAL A 62 -6.66 12.21 20.00
N GLU A 63 -6.54 12.99 21.07
CA GLU A 63 -7.22 14.29 21.19
C GLU A 63 -7.11 15.04 19.87
N VAL A 64 -8.25 15.37 19.26
CA VAL A 64 -8.31 16.17 18.02
C VAL A 64 -8.04 17.64 18.34
N ASP A 65 -7.07 17.85 19.22
CA ASP A 65 -6.06 18.89 19.07
C ASP A 65 -5.49 18.78 17.66
N GLU A 66 -6.02 19.61 16.77
CA GLU A 66 -5.39 19.96 15.50
C GLU A 66 -3.88 20.15 15.73
N TYR A 67 -3.06 19.40 14.98
CA TYR A 67 -1.62 19.39 15.24
C TYR A 67 -1.07 20.82 15.14
N PRO A 68 -0.35 21.32 16.16
CA PRO A 68 0.21 22.67 16.14
C PRO A 68 0.97 22.96 14.85
N GLU A 69 0.87 24.20 14.39
CA GLU A 69 1.46 24.62 13.13
C GLU A 69 2.97 24.30 13.08
N LEU A 70 3.43 23.79 11.94
CA LEU A 70 4.84 23.46 11.76
C LEU A 70 5.70 24.72 11.73
N GLN A 71 6.92 24.59 12.25
CA GLN A 71 7.89 25.68 12.26
C GLN A 71 8.26 26.12 10.83
N PRO A 72 8.65 27.39 10.62
CA PRO A 72 9.19 27.83 9.34
C PRO A 72 10.46 27.07 8.95
N GLY A 73 10.47 26.55 7.73
CA GLY A 73 11.63 25.99 7.04
C GLY A 73 12.15 26.94 5.95
N PRO A 74 13.22 26.54 5.23
CA PRO A 74 13.74 27.30 4.10
C PRO A 74 12.73 27.38 2.95
N ALA A 75 12.91 28.34 2.05
CA ALA A 75 12.33 28.23 0.71
C ALA A 75 13.08 27.14 -0.07
N LEU A 76 12.34 26.33 -0.85
CA LEU A 76 12.88 25.27 -1.70
C LEU A 76 12.42 25.47 -3.14
N THR A 77 13.16 24.90 -4.08
CA THR A 77 12.67 24.69 -5.45
C THR A 77 11.98 23.32 -5.53
N ALA A 78 11.08 23.13 -6.49
CA ALA A 78 10.47 21.82 -6.73
C ALA A 78 11.50 20.69 -6.92
N PRO A 79 12.58 20.84 -7.73
CA PRO A 79 13.64 19.83 -7.82
C PRO A 79 14.35 19.52 -6.50
N ALA A 80 14.52 20.50 -5.60
CA ALA A 80 15.11 20.28 -4.28
C ALA A 80 14.17 19.46 -3.38
N LEU A 81 12.87 19.75 -3.39
CA LEU A 81 11.87 18.97 -2.65
C LEU A 81 11.78 17.53 -3.19
N THR A 82 11.74 17.34 -4.51
CA THR A 82 11.80 16.02 -5.15
C THR A 82 13.07 15.27 -4.74
N SER A 83 14.23 15.92 -4.75
CA SER A 83 15.49 15.29 -4.33
C SER A 83 15.45 14.81 -2.89
N ALA A 84 14.86 15.58 -1.97
CA ALA A 84 14.69 15.20 -0.58
C ALA A 84 13.73 14.00 -0.39
N ILE A 85 12.62 13.97 -1.14
CA ILE A 85 11.67 12.84 -1.19
C ILE A 85 12.38 11.55 -1.64
N VAL A 86 13.23 11.64 -2.67
CA VAL A 86 13.96 10.49 -3.23
C VAL A 86 15.08 10.02 -2.29
N GLN A 87 15.82 10.94 -1.67
CA GLN A 87 16.86 10.60 -0.69
C GLN A 87 16.26 9.90 0.54
N LEU A 88 15.10 10.38 1.02
CA LEU A 88 14.34 9.69 2.08
C LEU A 88 13.96 8.26 1.66
N ALA A 89 13.35 8.09 0.48
CA ALA A 89 12.96 6.77 -0.04
C ALA A 89 14.12 5.76 -0.10
N GLN A 90 15.34 6.22 -0.36
CA GLN A 90 16.55 5.39 -0.44
C GLN A 90 17.22 5.12 0.93
N ALA A 91 17.00 6.01 1.90
CA ALA A 91 17.55 5.91 3.25
C ALA A 91 16.75 4.93 4.13
N LEU A 92 15.44 4.85 3.92
CA LEU A 92 14.53 3.98 4.69
C LEU A 92 14.84 2.49 4.50
N ARG A 93 15.36 1.84 5.56
CA ARG A 93 15.72 0.40 5.55
C ARG A 93 15.23 -0.35 6.79
N SER A 94 14.83 0.37 7.82
CA SER A 94 14.42 -0.13 9.12
C SER A 94 13.54 0.91 9.83
N GLN A 95 12.78 0.50 10.84
CA GLN A 95 11.85 1.41 11.52
C GLN A 95 12.56 2.59 12.21
N VAL A 96 13.81 2.45 12.66
CA VAL A 96 14.59 3.56 13.23
C VAL A 96 14.98 4.63 12.20
N ASP A 97 14.96 4.31 10.89
CA ASP A 97 15.21 5.29 9.83
C ASP A 97 14.03 6.27 9.67
N THR A 98 12.87 5.97 10.28
CA THR A 98 11.72 6.88 10.35
C THR A 98 11.79 7.89 11.50
N ASP A 99 12.74 7.75 12.42
CA ASP A 99 12.87 8.68 13.55
C ASP A 99 13.16 10.11 13.05
N PRO A 100 12.62 11.18 13.68
CA PRO A 100 12.77 12.55 13.18
C PRO A 100 14.20 12.97 12.83
N GLY A 101 15.18 12.56 13.65
CA GLY A 101 16.61 12.84 13.41
C GLY A 101 17.27 11.95 12.33
N ALA A 102 16.64 10.85 11.92
CA ALA A 102 17.03 10.09 10.73
C ALA A 102 16.43 10.72 9.47
N VAL A 103 15.14 11.07 9.50
CA VAL A 103 14.43 11.75 8.39
C VAL A 103 15.08 13.10 8.08
N GLU A 104 15.41 13.91 9.09
CA GLU A 104 16.13 15.19 8.92
C GLU A 104 17.46 15.00 8.18
N ARG A 105 18.24 13.97 8.54
CA ARG A 105 19.52 13.66 7.88
C ARG A 105 19.33 13.13 6.46
N ALA A 106 18.30 12.32 6.23
CA ALA A 106 18.00 11.75 4.92
C ALA A 106 17.47 12.80 3.92
N MET A 107 16.69 13.77 4.39
CA MET A 107 16.14 14.84 3.55
C MET A 107 17.04 16.07 3.43
N GLY A 108 18.05 16.21 4.29
CA GLY A 108 18.86 17.44 4.40
C GLY A 108 18.07 18.65 4.90
N LEU A 109 16.93 18.43 5.55
CA LEU A 109 15.97 19.46 5.97
C LEU A 109 15.77 19.40 7.49
N LYS A 110 15.85 20.54 8.17
CA LYS A 110 15.61 20.61 9.62
C LYS A 110 14.14 20.35 9.96
N LEU A 111 13.90 19.41 10.89
CA LEU A 111 12.57 18.99 11.32
C LEU A 111 12.41 19.21 12.85
N PRO A 112 12.29 20.47 13.31
CA PRO A 112 12.10 20.77 14.73
C PRO A 112 10.74 20.23 15.24
N PRO A 113 10.60 19.99 16.56
CA PRO A 113 9.31 19.65 17.17
C PRO A 113 8.29 20.77 17.02
N ASP A 114 7.02 20.38 16.92
CA ASP A 114 5.87 21.27 17.07
C ASP A 114 5.71 21.73 18.54
N ALA A 115 4.80 22.67 18.78
CA ALA A 115 4.59 23.25 20.12
C ALA A 115 4.15 22.24 21.21
N LYS A 116 3.80 21.00 20.85
CA LYS A 116 3.41 19.92 21.77
C LYS A 116 4.41 18.75 21.78
N GLY A 117 5.49 18.82 20.98
CA GLY A 117 6.46 17.74 20.80
C GLY A 117 5.88 16.46 20.17
N ARG A 118 4.68 16.51 19.58
CA ARG A 118 3.97 15.31 19.06
C ARG A 118 4.28 15.05 17.59
N ARG A 119 4.64 16.09 16.84
CA ARG A 119 5.03 16.05 15.43
C ARG A 119 6.32 16.84 15.25
N TYR A 120 7.19 16.38 14.36
CA TYR A 120 8.43 17.03 14.00
C TYR A 120 8.33 17.45 12.54
N GLY A 121 8.71 18.67 12.19
CA GLY A 121 8.52 19.11 10.82
C GLY A 121 8.75 20.58 10.56
N ALA A 122 8.72 20.92 9.28
CA ALA A 122 8.87 22.28 8.78
C ALA A 122 7.92 22.54 7.61
N ARG A 123 7.53 23.80 7.44
CA ARG A 123 6.80 24.29 6.26
C ARG A 123 7.57 25.44 5.60
N GLY A 124 7.54 25.53 4.29
CA GLY A 124 8.25 26.58 3.54
C GLY A 124 7.58 26.90 2.21
N ALA A 125 8.19 27.81 1.45
CA ALA A 125 7.72 28.20 0.13
C ALA A 125 8.34 27.33 -0.98
N LEU A 126 7.56 27.09 -2.03
CA LEU A 126 7.96 26.75 -3.40
C LEU A 126 7.68 27.97 -4.29
N GLU A 127 7.82 27.86 -5.62
CA GLU A 127 7.61 29.00 -6.52
C GLU A 127 6.15 29.46 -6.56
N LYS A 128 5.20 28.53 -6.67
CA LYS A 128 3.74 28.80 -6.77
C LYS A 128 2.92 28.16 -5.64
N ALA A 129 3.57 27.64 -4.61
CA ALA A 129 2.94 26.88 -3.53
C ALA A 129 3.71 27.01 -2.21
N GLY A 130 3.13 26.50 -1.12
CA GLY A 130 3.86 26.09 0.07
C GLY A 130 4.09 24.57 0.08
N TYR A 131 5.13 24.13 0.76
CA TYR A 131 5.35 22.74 1.12
C TYR A 131 5.28 22.56 2.65
N ALA A 132 4.97 21.35 3.09
CA ALA A 132 5.12 20.93 4.49
C ALA A 132 5.68 19.51 4.57
N VAL A 133 6.64 19.30 5.47
CA VAL A 133 7.20 17.98 5.82
C VAL A 133 6.93 17.72 7.29
N ALA A 134 6.33 16.58 7.61
CA ALA A 134 5.96 16.20 8.96
C ALA A 134 6.30 14.73 9.25
N VAL A 135 6.74 14.46 10.49
CA VAL A 135 7.08 13.14 11.02
C VAL A 135 6.38 12.98 12.38
N TRP A 136 5.57 11.94 12.54
CA TRP A 136 4.86 11.67 13.81
C TRP A 136 4.53 10.19 13.96
N LYS A 137 4.18 9.77 15.18
CA LYS A 137 3.56 8.45 15.40
C LYS A 137 2.03 8.59 15.34
N PRO A 138 1.31 7.82 14.49
CA PRO A 138 -0.15 7.88 14.46
C PRO A 138 -0.78 7.40 15.79
N TYR A 139 -0.10 6.54 16.53
CA TYR A 139 -0.44 6.16 17.91
C TYR A 139 0.83 5.73 18.68
N ALA A 140 0.78 5.79 20.01
CA ALA A 140 1.97 5.62 20.87
C ALA A 140 2.74 4.29 20.68
N LYS A 141 2.03 3.20 20.31
CA LYS A 141 2.62 1.87 20.05
C LYS A 141 2.98 1.65 18.57
N HIS A 142 2.84 2.65 17.70
CA HIS A 142 3.20 2.50 16.29
C HIS A 142 4.71 2.23 16.18
N PRO A 143 5.14 1.22 15.40
CA PRO A 143 6.51 0.72 15.52
C PRO A 143 7.53 1.69 14.89
N GLY A 144 7.17 2.37 13.80
CA GLY A 144 7.90 3.53 13.26
C GLY A 144 7.19 4.87 13.47
N HIS A 145 7.63 5.88 12.74
CA HIS A 145 6.90 7.12 12.48
C HIS A 145 6.37 7.10 11.03
N LEU A 146 5.26 7.79 10.80
CA LEU A 146 4.75 8.12 9.47
C LEU A 146 5.39 9.44 9.05
N ILE A 147 5.88 9.52 7.81
CA ILE A 147 6.40 10.76 7.22
C ILE A 147 5.44 11.23 6.13
N GLU A 148 4.98 12.48 6.20
CA GLU A 148 4.18 13.12 5.16
C GLU A 148 4.91 14.33 4.59
N VAL A 149 5.02 14.37 3.26
CA VAL A 149 5.37 15.56 2.47
C VAL A 149 4.11 16.00 1.74
N SER A 150 3.75 17.28 1.82
CA SER A 150 2.57 17.83 1.14
C SER A 150 2.87 19.16 0.44
N VAL A 151 2.11 19.46 -0.61
CA VAL A 151 2.19 20.69 -1.42
C VAL A 151 0.81 21.33 -1.46
N SER A 152 0.76 22.64 -1.20
CA SER A 152 -0.50 23.40 -1.14
C SER A 152 -0.38 24.76 -1.83
N PRO A 153 -1.30 25.14 -2.75
CA PRO A 153 -2.47 24.38 -3.16
C PRO A 153 -2.09 23.18 -4.06
N PRO A 154 -2.86 22.07 -4.03
CA PRO A 154 -2.65 20.92 -4.93
C PRO A 154 -2.65 21.29 -6.42
N SER A 155 -3.41 22.30 -6.82
CA SER A 155 -3.51 22.81 -8.20
C SER A 155 -2.27 23.54 -8.71
N SER A 156 -1.27 23.78 -7.87
CA SER A 156 0.00 24.41 -8.27
C SER A 156 0.85 23.54 -9.20
N CYS A 157 0.70 22.22 -9.11
CA CYS A 157 1.48 21.21 -9.85
C CYS A 157 3.01 21.38 -9.72
N GLU A 158 3.51 21.96 -8.62
CA GLU A 158 4.95 22.12 -8.36
C GLU A 158 5.68 20.77 -8.28
N LEU A 159 5.03 19.76 -7.68
CA LEU A 159 5.54 18.39 -7.64
C LEU A 159 4.78 17.55 -8.67
N THR A 160 5.49 16.95 -9.62
CA THR A 160 4.88 16.15 -10.71
C THR A 160 5.05 14.66 -10.46
N MET A 161 4.15 13.86 -11.06
CA MET A 161 4.17 12.41 -10.93
C MET A 161 5.48 11.82 -11.48
N ASP A 162 5.90 12.21 -12.69
CA ASP A 162 7.14 11.71 -13.30
C ASP A 162 8.38 11.95 -12.44
N ALA A 163 8.47 13.13 -11.81
CA ALA A 163 9.60 13.52 -10.97
C ALA A 163 9.71 12.65 -9.69
N VAL A 164 8.59 12.15 -9.18
CA VAL A 164 8.54 11.21 -8.03
C VAL A 164 8.67 9.76 -8.49
N GLN A 165 7.97 9.38 -9.55
CA GLN A 165 7.85 8.01 -10.05
C GLN A 165 9.19 7.47 -10.58
N ALA A 166 9.84 8.18 -11.51
CA ALA A 166 11.01 7.63 -12.19
C ALA A 166 12.18 7.32 -11.22
N PRO A 167 12.47 8.17 -10.21
CA PRO A 167 13.47 7.83 -9.20
C PRO A 167 13.07 6.71 -8.25
N LEU A 168 11.77 6.58 -7.88
CA LEU A 168 11.31 5.47 -7.04
C LEU A 168 11.43 4.14 -7.79
N LEU A 169 11.01 4.06 -9.06
CA LEU A 169 11.20 2.89 -9.90
C LEU A 169 12.69 2.55 -10.06
N SER A 170 13.54 3.57 -10.28
CA SER A 170 15.00 3.40 -10.37
C SER A 170 15.65 2.94 -9.05
N ALA A 171 15.05 3.29 -7.91
CA ALA A 171 15.45 2.80 -6.59
C ALA A 171 14.93 1.38 -6.30
N GLY A 172 14.21 0.74 -7.24
CA GLY A 172 13.71 -0.62 -7.12
C GLY A 172 12.39 -0.76 -6.38
N PHE A 173 11.58 0.31 -6.31
CA PHE A 173 10.19 0.20 -5.87
C PHE A 173 9.32 -0.37 -6.99
N ARG A 174 8.35 -1.21 -6.63
CA ARG A 174 7.26 -1.63 -7.51
C ARG A 174 6.13 -0.62 -7.41
N MET A 175 5.47 -0.31 -8.52
CA MET A 175 4.33 0.61 -8.54
C MET A 175 3.03 -0.18 -8.65
N THR A 176 2.12 0.08 -7.70
CA THR A 176 0.79 -0.54 -7.63
C THR A 176 -0.28 0.56 -7.69
N LYS A 177 -1.15 0.48 -8.70
CA LYS A 177 -2.31 1.40 -8.85
C LYS A 177 -3.56 0.72 -8.27
N PRO A 178 -4.33 1.36 -7.38
CA PRO A 178 -5.58 0.81 -6.88
C PRO A 178 -6.55 0.51 -8.03
N GLY A 179 -7.16 -0.68 -8.01
CA GLY A 179 -7.99 -1.14 -9.13
C GLY A 179 -9.26 -0.31 -9.36
N PHE A 180 -9.91 0.14 -8.28
CA PHE A 180 -11.25 0.75 -8.30
C PHE A 180 -11.42 1.84 -7.20
N GLY A 181 -12.53 2.57 -7.21
CA GLY A 181 -12.89 3.60 -6.21
C GLY A 181 -12.41 5.02 -6.53
N ASP A 182 -12.54 5.93 -5.55
CA ASP A 182 -12.11 7.33 -5.65
C ASP A 182 -10.73 7.60 -5.00
N ASP A 183 -9.95 6.53 -4.78
CA ASP A 183 -8.62 6.64 -4.20
C ASP A 183 -7.60 7.12 -5.25
N HIS A 184 -7.21 8.40 -5.17
CA HIS A 184 -6.20 9.01 -6.04
C HIS A 184 -4.77 8.76 -5.55
N ARG A 185 -4.52 7.73 -4.74
CA ARG A 185 -3.16 7.32 -4.35
C ARG A 185 -2.59 6.31 -5.33
N ILE A 186 -1.38 6.58 -5.83
CA ILE A 186 -0.52 5.57 -6.46
C ILE A 186 0.42 5.04 -5.38
N MET A 187 0.47 3.72 -5.22
CA MET A 187 1.30 3.09 -4.20
C MET A 187 2.64 2.67 -4.82
N PHE A 188 3.70 2.81 -4.05
CA PHE A 188 5.01 2.24 -4.36
C PHE A 188 5.49 1.41 -3.18
N ASP A 189 5.91 0.18 -3.43
CA ASP A 189 6.37 -0.75 -2.39
C ASP A 189 7.76 -1.32 -2.70
N LYS A 190 8.56 -1.51 -1.65
CA LYS A 190 9.87 -2.17 -1.74
C LYS A 190 10.19 -2.92 -0.45
N GLN A 191 10.75 -4.11 -0.56
CA GLN A 191 11.26 -4.85 0.59
C GLN A 191 12.51 -4.19 1.19
N ALA A 192 12.52 -4.03 2.51
CA ALA A 192 13.60 -3.45 3.31
C ALA A 192 14.03 -4.44 4.41
N GLY A 193 14.95 -5.34 4.09
CA GLY A 193 15.31 -6.45 4.99
C GLY A 193 14.34 -7.63 4.88
N GLN A 194 14.33 -8.52 5.88
CA GLN A 194 13.68 -9.83 5.74
C GLN A 194 12.15 -9.79 5.84
N SER A 195 11.58 -8.96 6.72
CA SER A 195 10.14 -8.95 7.03
C SER A 195 9.48 -7.57 6.98
N LEU A 196 10.15 -6.54 6.43
CA LEU A 196 9.68 -5.16 6.46
C LEU A 196 9.57 -4.60 5.03
N GLY A 197 8.52 -3.85 4.77
CA GLY A 197 8.28 -3.14 3.51
C GLY A 197 8.33 -1.63 3.73
N VAL A 198 8.93 -0.91 2.79
CA VAL A 198 8.78 0.54 2.65
C VAL A 198 7.62 0.77 1.70
N TYR A 199 6.57 1.43 2.18
CA TYR A 199 5.40 1.80 1.42
C TYR A 199 5.40 3.32 1.23
N VAL A 200 5.21 3.77 -0.01
CA VAL A 200 5.11 5.18 -0.38
C VAL A 200 3.78 5.40 -1.09
N ALA A 201 2.88 6.16 -0.46
CA ALA A 201 1.59 6.52 -1.02
C ALA A 201 1.67 7.93 -1.63
N VAL A 202 1.53 8.02 -2.95
CA VAL A 202 1.60 9.28 -3.71
C VAL A 202 0.17 9.71 -4.09
N LYS A 203 -0.37 10.73 -3.43
CA LYS A 203 -1.70 11.27 -3.74
C LYS A 203 -1.62 12.26 -4.91
N THR A 204 -2.27 11.90 -6.00
CA THR A 204 -2.28 12.66 -7.25
C THR A 204 -3.58 13.46 -7.43
N ASP A 205 -3.59 14.30 -8.45
CA ASP A 205 -4.79 14.98 -8.97
C ASP A 205 -5.80 13.99 -9.56
N ASN A 206 -5.33 12.99 -10.31
CA ASN A 206 -6.14 11.95 -10.94
C ASN A 206 -5.48 10.56 -10.77
N ARG A 207 -6.26 9.53 -10.40
CA ARG A 207 -5.74 8.15 -10.32
C ARG A 207 -5.43 7.56 -11.70
N ASN A 208 -6.26 7.87 -12.68
CA ASN A 208 -6.22 7.20 -13.98
C ASN A 208 -5.09 7.73 -14.85
N ASP A 209 -4.87 9.05 -14.79
CA ASP A 209 -3.85 9.79 -15.54
C ASP A 209 -3.14 10.77 -14.57
N PRO A 210 -2.26 10.29 -13.68
CA PRO A 210 -1.66 11.09 -12.62
C PRO A 210 -0.64 12.08 -13.15
N HIS A 211 -0.77 13.37 -12.82
CA HIS A 211 0.14 14.42 -13.27
C HIS A 211 0.72 15.23 -12.11
N CYS A 212 -0.14 15.73 -11.22
CA CYS A 212 0.25 16.61 -10.12
C CYS A 212 0.20 15.86 -8.78
N VAL A 213 1.27 15.94 -7.98
CA VAL A 213 1.36 15.31 -6.66
C VAL A 213 1.04 16.34 -5.59
N SER A 214 0.04 16.02 -4.75
CA SER A 214 -0.38 16.86 -3.62
C SER A 214 0.20 16.41 -2.28
N ARG A 215 0.51 15.11 -2.17
CA ARG A 215 1.04 14.48 -0.94
C ARG A 215 1.83 13.22 -1.28
N VAL A 216 2.93 13.00 -0.55
CA VAL A 216 3.69 11.76 -0.52
C VAL A 216 3.77 11.32 0.95
N THR A 217 3.31 10.11 1.26
CA THR A 217 3.36 9.53 2.60
C THR A 217 4.26 8.30 2.61
N PHE A 218 5.16 8.20 3.57
CA PHE A 218 6.07 7.07 3.77
C PHE A 218 5.72 6.32 5.07
N GLU A 219 5.71 4.99 4.98
CA GLU A 219 5.42 4.11 6.11
C GLU A 219 6.22 2.80 6.01
N LEU A 220 6.70 2.29 7.15
CA LEU A 220 7.50 1.07 7.25
C LEU A 220 6.76 0.02 8.07
N GLU A 221 6.02 -0.83 7.38
CA GLU A 221 5.20 -1.90 7.97
C GLU A 221 5.88 -3.27 7.83
N GLN A 222 5.46 -4.23 8.65
CA GLN A 222 5.84 -5.63 8.41
C GLN A 222 5.16 -6.10 7.11
N ILE A 223 5.86 -6.89 6.32
CA ILE A 223 5.26 -7.61 5.19
C ILE A 223 4.51 -8.80 5.79
N ASP A 224 3.18 -8.80 5.66
CA ASP A 224 2.38 -9.99 5.93
C ASP A 224 2.86 -11.14 5.01
N GLY A 225 3.22 -12.27 5.61
CA GLY A 225 3.84 -13.43 4.95
C GLY A 225 2.86 -14.53 4.55
#